data_AF-A0A832B734-F1
#
_entry.id   AF-A0A832B734-F1
#
_cell.length_a   1.000
_cell.length_b   1.000
_cell.length_c   1.000
_cell.angle_alpha   90.00
_cell.angle_beta   90.00
_cell.angle_gamma   90.00
#
_symmetry.space_group_name_H-M   'P 1'
#
loop_
_entity.id
_entity.type
_entity.pdbx_description
1 polymer ?
#
loop_
_entity_poly.entity_id
_entity_poly.type
_entity_poly.pdbx_seq_one_letter_code
_entity_poly.pdbx_strand_id
1 'polypeptide(L)'
;MPAKKNVIVIDPEMQYERMLHYREKHSGWQIFRSIYWGIYVFIIGILLITRVPTPLSMTRFFGWSLTLLALFVIVYGFSVSLH
;
A
#
# COMPACT_ATOMS: atom_id res chain seq x y z
N MET A 1 -6.48 20.62 48.74
CA MET A 1 -5.10 20.28 48.33
C MET A 1 -5.00 20.50 46.82
N PRO A 2 -4.12 21.39 46.31
CA PRO A 2 -4.03 21.62 44.87
C PRO A 2 -3.36 20.42 44.20
N ALA A 3 -4.00 19.87 43.17
CA ALA A 3 -3.48 18.75 42.40
C ALA A 3 -2.17 19.17 41.71
N LYS A 4 -1.06 18.49 42.02
CA LYS A 4 0.22 18.67 41.33
C LYS A 4 0.00 18.35 39.84
N LYS A 5 0.10 19.37 38.99
CA LYS A 5 0.12 19.23 37.54
C LYS A 5 1.41 18.51 37.17
N ASN A 6 1.35 17.21 36.89
CA ASN A 6 2.47 16.45 36.35
C ASN A 6 2.76 16.97 34.94
N VAL A 7 3.81 17.78 34.81
CA VAL A 7 4.34 18.18 33.50
C VAL A 7 5.19 17.02 33.01
N ILE A 8 4.61 16.18 32.18
CA ILE A 8 5.33 15.10 31.50
C ILE A 8 6.14 15.78 30.40
N VAL A 9 7.44 15.96 30.63
CA VAL A 9 8.37 16.39 29.59
C VAL A 9 8.58 15.18 28.70
N ILE A 10 7.88 15.19 27.57
CA ILE A 10 7.98 14.15 26.56
C ILE A 10 9.21 14.47 25.73
N ASP A 11 10.20 13.58 25.77
CA ASP A 11 11.40 13.68 24.95
C ASP A 11 11.02 13.42 23.47
N PRO A 12 11.15 14.41 22.58
CA PRO A 12 10.68 14.31 21.20
C PRO A 12 11.38 13.21 20.40
N GLU A 13 12.66 12.92 20.68
CA GLU A 13 13.41 11.84 20.02
C GLU A 13 12.82 10.47 20.37
N MET A 14 12.49 10.26 21.63
CA MET A 14 11.95 8.98 22.12
C MET A 14 10.53 8.71 21.61
N GLN A 15 9.76 9.75 21.26
CA GLN A 15 8.48 9.60 20.56
C GLN A 15 8.67 9.29 19.08
N TYR A 16 9.65 9.93 18.44
CA TYR A 16 9.94 9.73 17.04
C TYR A 16 10.40 8.30 16.76
N GLU A 17 11.29 7.74 17.59
CA GLU A 17 11.71 6.34 17.49
C GLU A 17 10.55 5.35 17.68
N ARG A 18 9.65 5.62 18.64
CA ARG A 18 8.45 4.78 18.83
C ARG A 18 7.53 4.83 17.62
N MET A 19 7.36 5.99 17.00
CA MET A 19 6.56 6.13 15.78
C MET A 19 7.22 5.40 14.60
N LEU A 20 8.53 5.52 14.42
CA LEU A 20 9.30 4.81 13.39
C LEU A 20 9.13 3.29 13.53
N HIS A 21 9.34 2.76 14.74
CA HIS A 21 9.23 1.33 14.98
C HIS A 21 7.78 0.81 14.75
N TYR A 22 6.78 1.64 15.06
CA TYR A 22 5.37 1.32 14.78
C TYR A 22 5.06 1.33 13.28
N ARG A 23 5.60 2.31 12.54
CA ARG A 23 5.46 2.44 11.08
C ARG A 23 6.11 1.29 10.34
N GLU A 24 7.31 0.87 10.73
CA GLU A 24 7.99 -0.30 10.14
C GLU A 24 7.14 -1.56 10.27
N LYS A 25 6.53 -1.78 11.44
CA LYS A 25 5.67 -2.96 11.69
C LYS A 25 4.39 -2.94 10.86
N HIS A 26 3.82 -1.77 10.56
CA HIS A 26 2.61 -1.64 9.74
C HIS A 26 2.88 -1.56 8.22
N SER A 27 4.04 -1.06 7.82
CA SER A 27 4.47 -0.93 6.43
C SER A 27 4.50 -2.28 5.71
N GLY A 28 5.07 -3.32 6.35
CA GLY A 28 5.14 -4.65 5.75
C GLY A 28 3.76 -5.25 5.41
N TRP A 29 2.75 -5.01 6.24
CA TRP A 29 1.38 -5.48 5.99
C TRP A 29 0.74 -4.80 4.78
N GLN A 30 0.97 -3.50 4.61
CA GLN A 30 0.44 -2.77 3.46
C GLN A 30 1.14 -3.16 2.15
N ILE A 31 2.45 -3.40 2.19
CA ILE A 31 3.21 -3.93 1.04
C ILE A 31 2.65 -5.29 0.64
N PHE A 32 2.54 -6.21 1.59
CA PHE A 32 2.02 -7.56 1.35
C PHE A 32 0.62 -7.52 0.74
N ARG A 33 -0.28 -6.72 1.32
CA ARG A 33 -1.65 -6.57 0.83
C ARG A 33 -1.67 -6.02 -0.61
N SER A 34 -0.84 -5.04 -0.93
CA SER A 34 -0.78 -4.44 -2.26
C SER A 34 -0.29 -5.44 -3.31
N ILE A 35 0.75 -6.23 -2.98
CA ILE A 35 1.26 -7.31 -3.83
C ILE A 35 0.21 -8.40 -4.02
N TYR A 36 -0.45 -8.83 -2.94
CA TYR A 36 -1.50 -9.84 -2.97
C TYR A 36 -2.63 -9.46 -3.93
N TRP A 37 -3.15 -8.23 -3.84
CA TRP A 37 -4.21 -7.76 -4.74
C TRP A 37 -3.71 -7.58 -6.17
N GLY A 38 -2.48 -7.12 -6.37
CA GLY A 38 -1.87 -7.04 -7.71
C GLY A 38 -1.79 -8.39 -8.41
N ILE A 39 -1.39 -9.45 -7.70
CA ILE A 39 -1.35 -10.82 -8.22
C ILE A 39 -2.76 -11.31 -8.58
N TYR A 40 -3.76 -11.04 -7.76
CA TYR A 40 -5.15 -11.43 -8.04
C TYR A 40 -5.68 -10.79 -9.32
N VAL A 41 -5.47 -9.48 -9.51
CA VAL A 41 -5.87 -8.77 -10.73
C VAL A 41 -5.15 -9.34 -11.95
N PHE A 42 -3.87 -9.67 -11.82
CA PHE A 42 -3.10 -10.29 -12.89
C PHE A 42 -3.66 -11.65 -13.32
N ILE A 43 -3.97 -12.53 -12.36
CA ILE A 43 -4.57 -13.85 -12.63
C ILE A 43 -5.95 -13.72 -13.28
N ILE A 44 -6.81 -12.85 -12.74
CA ILE A 44 -8.15 -12.58 -13.30
C ILE A 44 -8.04 -12.07 -14.73
N GLY A 45 -7.09 -11.17 -14.97
CA GLY A 45 -6.84 -10.64 -16.29
C GLY A 45 -6.38 -11.70 -17.30
N ILE A 46 -5.48 -12.62 -16.90
CA ILE A 46 -5.09 -13.77 -17.74
C ILE A 46 -6.29 -14.67 -18.05
N LEU A 47 -7.14 -14.94 -17.05
CA LEU A 47 -8.35 -15.74 -17.23
C LEU A 47 -9.32 -15.08 -18.22
N LEU A 48 -9.47 -13.75 -18.17
CA LEU A 48 -10.27 -12.99 -19.13
C LEU A 48 -9.74 -13.07 -20.55
N ILE A 49 -8.41 -12.99 -20.77
CA ILE A 49 -7.82 -13.16 -22.11
C ILE A 49 -8.09 -14.57 -22.65
N THR A 50 -7.91 -15.59 -21.82
CA THR A 50 -7.93 -16.99 -22.27
C THR A 50 -9.33 -17.54 -22.48
N ARG A 51 -10.36 -16.96 -21.84
CA ARG A 51 -11.74 -17.47 -21.87
C ARG A 51 -12.73 -16.61 -22.66
N VAL A 52 -12.42 -15.35 -22.95
CA VAL A 52 -13.33 -14.47 -23.70
C VAL A 52 -12.93 -14.46 -25.18
N PRO A 53 -13.79 -14.90 -26.11
CA PRO A 53 -13.50 -14.96 -27.55
C PRO A 53 -13.56 -13.59 -28.24
N THR A 54 -13.27 -12.52 -27.51
CA THR A 54 -13.11 -11.17 -28.09
C THR A 54 -11.70 -11.03 -28.66
N PRO A 55 -11.51 -10.29 -29.77
CA PRO A 55 -10.19 -9.90 -30.25
C PRO A 55 -9.59 -8.82 -29.33
N LEU A 56 -9.43 -9.14 -28.05
CA LEU A 56 -8.65 -8.33 -27.13
C LEU A 56 -7.20 -8.46 -27.57
N SER A 57 -6.72 -7.41 -28.25
CA SER A 57 -5.30 -7.28 -28.58
C SER A 57 -4.49 -7.46 -27.29
N MET A 58 -3.63 -8.49 -27.27
CA MET A 58 -2.75 -8.81 -26.14
C MET A 58 -1.99 -7.57 -25.64
N THR A 59 -1.60 -6.69 -26.57
CA THR A 59 -0.97 -5.40 -26.31
C THR A 59 -1.84 -4.46 -25.49
N ARG A 60 -3.15 -4.35 -25.79
CA ARG A 60 -4.07 -3.49 -25.03
C ARG A 60 -4.29 -4.03 -23.62
N PHE A 61 -4.46 -5.34 -23.49
CA PHE A 61 -4.63 -5.97 -22.18
C PHE A 61 -3.38 -5.75 -21.30
N PHE A 62 -2.20 -5.97 -21.86
CA PHE A 62 -0.93 -5.78 -21.15
C PHE A 62 -0.73 -4.31 -20.76
N GLY A 63 -1.07 -3.38 -21.66
CA GLY A 63 -1.07 -1.94 -21.37
C GLY A 63 -2.01 -1.58 -20.21
N TRP A 64 -3.25 -2.06 -20.22
CA TRP A 64 -4.20 -1.84 -19.11
C TRP A 64 -3.67 -2.40 -17.79
N SER A 65 -3.10 -3.60 -17.80
CA SER A 65 -2.53 -4.24 -16.60
C SER A 65 -1.36 -3.45 -16.02
N LEU A 66 -0.44 -2.95 -16.87
CA LEU A 66 0.67 -2.08 -16.47
C LEU A 66 0.18 -0.74 -15.90
N THR A 67 -0.84 -0.15 -16.51
CA THR A 67 -1.42 1.11 -16.05
C THR A 67 -2.07 0.94 -14.68
N LEU A 68 -2.76 -0.19 -14.47
CA LEU A 68 -3.42 -0.53 -13.20
C LEU A 68 -2.38 -0.83 -12.10
N LEU A 69 -1.29 -1.52 -12.44
CA LEU A 69 -0.13 -1.71 -11.56
C LEU A 69 0.48 -0.36 -11.16
N ALA A 70 0.73 0.53 -12.12
CA ALA A 70 1.30 1.84 -11.85
C ALA A 70 0.38 2.67 -10.92
N LEU A 71 -0.93 2.63 -11.14
CA LEU A 71 -1.92 3.26 -10.25
C LEU A 71 -1.81 2.71 -8.82
N PHE A 72 -1.72 1.39 -8.64
CA PHE A 72 -1.56 0.80 -7.31
C PHE A 72 -0.24 1.19 -6.64
N VAL A 73 0.86 1.25 -7.40
CA VAL A 73 2.17 1.70 -6.88
C VAL A 73 2.11 3.16 -6.45
N ILE A 74 1.47 4.02 -7.23
CA ILE A 74 1.30 5.44 -6.91
C ILE A 74 0.44 5.60 -5.66
N VAL A 75 -0.72 4.93 -5.58
CA VAL A 75 -1.62 4.97 -4.41
C VAL A 75 -0.91 4.44 -3.17
N TYR A 76 -0.15 3.34 -3.31
CA TYR A 76 0.68 2.81 -2.23
C TYR A 76 1.73 3.84 -1.77
N GLY A 77 2.47 4.45 -2.71
CA GLY A 77 3.45 5.49 -2.40
C GLY A 77 2.85 6.71 -1.68
N PHE A 78 1.67 7.16 -2.10
CA PHE A 78 0.94 8.24 -1.43
C PHE A 78 0.42 7.82 -0.04
N SER A 79 -0.08 6.59 0.10
CA SER A 79 -0.53 6.09 1.40
C SER A 79 0.61 6.00 2.42
N VAL A 80 1.83 5.70 1.97
CA VAL A 80 3.03 5.67 2.81
C VAL A 80 3.53 7.08 3.14
N SER A 81 3.46 8.02 2.20
CA SER A 81 3.96 9.39 2.42
C SER A 81 3.03 10.28 3.24
N LEU A 82 1.71 10.00 3.24
CA LEU A 82 0.73 10.66 4.10
C LEU A 82 0.72 10.10 5.53
N HIS A 83 1.05 8.79 5.63
CA HIS A 83 1.53 8.00 6.77
C HIS A 83 2.89 8.33 7.33
#